data_AF-A0A2V9WNS9-F1
#
_entry.id   AF-A0A2V9WNS9-F1
#
_cell.length_a   1.000
_cell.length_b   1.000
_cell.length_c   1.000
_cell.angle_alpha   90.00
_cell.angle_beta   90.00
_cell.angle_gamma   90.00
#
_symmetry.space_group_name_H-M   'P 1'
#
loop_
_entity.id
_entity.type
_entity.pdbx_description
1 polymer ?
#
loop_
_entity_poly.entity_id
_entity_poly.type
_entity_poly.pdbx_seq_one_letter_code
_entity_poly.pdbx_strand_id
1 'polypeptide(L)'
;MNRVKALYRSWGILCGGQQVYAPRHRTEWLNKIAKAGVRRRAEFFYQQLDALRELRQAVRKDLLAESRKQSATKLLRQVPSIGPIRAALLIALIQTPHRFRTKRQLWTYSGLAIETRDSAQYHYVGGQLQRSKKPQQLRRVWPAAGRERSTTSTKACSRKA
;
A
#
# COMPACT_ATOMS: atom_id res chain seq x y z
N MET A 1 -1.30 -8.87 -7.04
CA MET A 1 -2.76 -8.67 -7.31
C MET A 1 -3.04 -7.78 -8.56
N ASN A 2 -2.09 -7.59 -9.48
CA ASN A 2 -2.34 -6.76 -10.68
C ASN A 2 -2.71 -7.58 -11.92
N ARG A 3 -2.62 -8.92 -11.86
CA ARG A 3 -2.86 -9.82 -13.01
C ARG A 3 -4.29 -9.76 -13.55
N VAL A 4 -5.30 -9.72 -12.67
CA VAL A 4 -6.72 -9.60 -13.07
C VAL A 4 -6.93 -8.31 -13.88
N LYS A 5 -6.53 -7.15 -13.33
CA LYS A 5 -6.64 -5.88 -14.06
C LYS A 5 -5.76 -5.80 -15.30
N ALA A 6 -4.59 -6.42 -15.30
CA ALA A 6 -3.72 -6.48 -16.47
C ALA A 6 -4.39 -7.25 -17.61
N LEU A 7 -5.05 -8.37 -17.29
CA LEU A 7 -5.86 -9.11 -18.26
C LEU A 7 -6.95 -8.21 -18.83
N TYR A 8 -7.80 -7.58 -18.02
CA TYR A 8 -8.86 -6.72 -18.57
C TYR A 8 -8.31 -5.55 -19.41
N ARG A 9 -7.19 -4.94 -18.99
CA ARG A 9 -6.56 -3.86 -19.76
C ARG A 9 -5.98 -4.32 -21.09
N SER A 10 -5.44 -5.53 -21.18
CA SER A 10 -4.95 -6.06 -22.47
C SER A 10 -6.08 -6.30 -23.47
N TRP A 11 -7.33 -6.36 -22.99
CA TRP A 11 -8.54 -6.48 -23.81
C TRP A 11 -9.28 -5.15 -23.98
N GLY A 12 -8.64 -4.02 -23.69
CA GLY A 12 -9.23 -2.69 -23.87
C GLY A 12 -10.32 -2.33 -22.86
N ILE A 13 -10.53 -3.13 -21.81
CA ILE A 13 -11.56 -2.90 -20.81
C ILE A 13 -11.00 -1.99 -19.71
N LEU A 14 -11.57 -0.79 -19.59
CA LEU A 14 -11.17 0.18 -18.57
C LEU A 14 -11.52 -0.32 -17.16
N CYS A 15 -10.48 -0.58 -16.37
CA CYS A 15 -10.61 -1.06 -14.98
C CYS A 15 -10.37 0.05 -13.95
N GLY A 16 -11.38 0.90 -13.75
CA GLY A 16 -11.43 1.86 -12.65
C GLY A 16 -11.75 1.21 -11.30
N GLY A 17 -11.28 1.81 -10.20
CA GLY A 17 -11.72 1.45 -8.84
C GLY A 17 -11.33 0.05 -8.34
N GLN A 18 -12.03 -0.44 -7.31
CA GLN A 18 -11.81 -1.77 -6.71
C GLN A 18 -12.88 -2.81 -7.08
N GLN A 19 -13.90 -2.43 -7.85
CA GLN A 19 -15.02 -3.30 -8.22
C GLN A 19 -14.57 -4.58 -8.94
N VAL A 20 -13.52 -4.50 -9.76
CA VAL A 20 -12.91 -5.65 -10.44
C VAL A 20 -12.52 -6.76 -9.46
N TYR A 21 -12.17 -6.43 -8.22
CA TYR A 21 -11.78 -7.41 -7.22
C TYR A 21 -12.96 -7.85 -6.32
N ALA A 22 -14.11 -7.19 -6.38
CA ALA A 22 -15.23 -7.48 -5.51
C ALA A 22 -15.95 -8.76 -6.00
N PRO A 23 -16.19 -9.75 -5.13
CA PRO A 23 -16.87 -10.99 -5.53
C PRO A 23 -18.24 -10.75 -6.17
N ARG A 24 -18.98 -9.75 -5.68
CA ARG A 24 -20.34 -9.40 -6.15
C ARG A 24 -20.39 -9.02 -7.63
N HIS A 25 -19.36 -8.35 -8.14
CA HIS A 25 -19.31 -7.91 -9.54
C HIS A 25 -18.59 -8.91 -10.46
N ARG A 26 -18.11 -10.05 -9.93
CA ARG A 26 -17.25 -10.97 -10.68
C ARG A 26 -17.93 -11.50 -11.94
N THR A 27 -19.21 -11.88 -11.84
CA THR A 27 -20.01 -12.35 -12.98
C THR A 27 -20.15 -11.27 -14.05
N GLU A 28 -20.49 -10.04 -13.65
CA GLU A 28 -20.58 -8.88 -14.55
C GLU A 28 -19.25 -8.64 -15.28
N TRP A 29 -18.12 -8.74 -14.57
CA TRP A 29 -16.79 -8.57 -15.16
C TRP A 29 -16.38 -9.73 -16.07
N LEU A 30 -16.76 -10.97 -15.77
CA LEU A 30 -16.50 -12.13 -16.65
C LEU A 30 -17.34 -12.08 -17.93
N ASN A 31 -18.56 -11.56 -17.85
CA ASN A 31 -19.46 -11.39 -19.00
C ASN A 31 -18.94 -10.36 -20.01
N LYS A 32 -18.13 -9.38 -19.59
CA LYS A 32 -17.46 -8.42 -20.49
C LYS A 32 -16.44 -9.07 -21.42
N ILE A 33 -15.97 -10.27 -21.11
CA ILE A 33 -15.02 -11.01 -21.95
C ILE A 33 -15.81 -11.92 -22.90
N ALA A 34 -15.75 -11.64 -24.20
CA ALA A 34 -16.44 -12.45 -25.22
C ALA A 34 -15.77 -13.83 -25.45
N LYS A 35 -14.43 -13.89 -25.42
CA LYS A 35 -13.67 -15.13 -25.71
C LYS A 35 -13.66 -16.10 -24.51
N ALA A 36 -14.18 -17.31 -24.71
CA ALA A 36 -14.29 -18.34 -23.67
C ALA A 36 -12.96 -18.70 -22.99
N GLY A 37 -11.87 -18.87 -23.75
CA GLY A 37 -10.56 -19.21 -23.16
C GLY A 37 -9.98 -18.13 -22.26
N VAL A 38 -10.24 -16.85 -22.59
CA VAL A 38 -9.81 -15.71 -21.77
C VAL A 38 -10.65 -15.60 -20.50
N ARG A 39 -11.96 -15.86 -20.62
CA ARG A 39 -12.87 -15.93 -19.47
C ARG A 39 -12.41 -17.00 -18.49
N ARG A 40 -12.07 -18.20 -18.98
CA ARG A 40 -11.55 -19.29 -18.13
C ARG A 40 -10.24 -18.93 -17.44
N ARG A 41 -9.33 -18.23 -18.13
CA ARG A 41 -8.10 -17.70 -17.52
C ARG A 41 -8.39 -16.67 -16.42
N ALA A 42 -9.35 -15.79 -16.64
CA ALA A 42 -9.77 -14.81 -15.64
C ALA A 42 -10.37 -15.48 -14.40
N GLU A 43 -11.17 -16.54 -14.56
CA GLU A 43 -11.70 -17.36 -13.46
C GLU A 43 -10.58 -17.94 -12.58
N PHE A 44 -9.53 -18.51 -13.19
CA PHE A 44 -8.38 -19.00 -12.42
C PHE A 44 -7.68 -17.89 -11.63
N PHE A 45 -7.51 -16.70 -12.21
CA PHE A 45 -6.95 -15.56 -11.48
C PHE A 45 -7.84 -15.10 -10.33
N TYR A 46 -9.15 -15.21 -10.49
CA TYR A 46 -10.11 -14.91 -9.44
C TYR A 46 -10.07 -15.94 -8.30
N GLN A 47 -9.87 -17.22 -8.59
CA GLN A 47 -9.68 -18.27 -7.57
C GLN A 47 -8.38 -18.04 -6.79
N GLN A 48 -7.27 -17.76 -7.49
CA GLN A 48 -6.00 -17.41 -6.84
C GLN A 48 -6.13 -16.17 -5.95
N LEU A 49 -6.92 -15.18 -6.38
CA LEU A 49 -7.15 -13.96 -5.60
C LEU A 49 -7.83 -14.26 -4.27
N ASP A 50 -8.85 -15.12 -4.28
CA ASP A 50 -9.62 -15.45 -3.08
C ASP A 50 -8.77 -16.26 -2.10
N ALA A 51 -8.06 -17.28 -2.58
CA ALA A 51 -7.12 -18.06 -1.77
C ALA A 51 -6.06 -17.16 -1.10
N LEU A 52 -5.48 -16.21 -1.85
CA LEU A 52 -4.50 -15.26 -1.31
C LEU A 52 -5.11 -14.26 -0.31
N ARG A 53 -6.41 -13.97 -0.41
CA ARG A 53 -7.09 -13.06 0.54
C ARG A 53 -7.26 -13.73 1.89
N GLU A 54 -7.71 -14.98 1.90
CA GLU A 54 -7.87 -15.77 3.12
C GLU A 54 -6.52 -15.97 3.80
N LEU A 55 -5.50 -16.39 3.04
CA LEU A 55 -4.14 -16.57 3.56
C LEU A 55 -3.59 -15.27 4.16
N ARG A 56 -3.79 -14.13 3.49
CA ARG A 56 -3.36 -12.83 4.01
C ARG A 56 -4.05 -12.47 5.32
N GLN A 57 -5.34 -12.80 5.46
CA GLN A 57 -6.07 -12.55 6.71
C GLN A 57 -5.55 -13.42 7.85
N ALA A 58 -5.29 -14.70 7.59
CA ALA A 58 -4.69 -15.62 8.56
C ALA A 58 -3.32 -15.12 9.02
N VAL A 59 -2.39 -14.89 8.08
CA VAL A 59 -1.04 -14.39 8.38
C VAL A 59 -1.07 -13.04 9.11
N ARG A 60 -2.02 -12.15 8.78
CA ARG A 60 -2.18 -10.88 9.51
C ARG A 60 -2.58 -11.11 10.97
N LYS A 61 -3.45 -12.08 11.26
CA LYS A 61 -3.81 -12.42 12.64
C LYS A 61 -2.61 -12.98 13.38
N ASP A 62 -1.88 -13.91 12.76
CA ASP A 62 -0.70 -14.55 13.35
C ASP A 62 0.40 -13.53 13.65
N LEU A 63 0.70 -12.64 12.69
CA LEU A 63 1.66 -11.55 12.87
C LEU A 63 1.27 -10.66 14.05
N LEU A 64 -0.01 -10.32 14.17
CA LEU A 64 -0.49 -9.50 15.28
C LEU A 64 -0.41 -10.25 16.62
N ALA A 65 -0.72 -11.54 16.64
CA ALA A 65 -0.59 -12.38 17.83
C ALA A 65 0.87 -12.45 18.30
N GLU A 66 1.81 -12.71 17.40
CA GLU A 66 3.25 -12.74 17.72
C GLU A 66 3.75 -11.37 18.17
N SER A 67 3.35 -10.29 17.51
CA SER A 67 3.79 -8.95 17.90
C SER A 67 3.35 -8.58 19.32
N ARG A 68 2.19 -9.06 19.80
CA ARG A 68 1.70 -8.76 21.15
C ARG A 68 2.57 -9.36 22.25
N LYS A 69 3.32 -10.43 21.97
CA LYS A 69 4.28 -11.02 22.92
C LYS A 69 5.48 -10.10 23.17
N GLN A 70 5.80 -9.23 22.21
CA GLN A 70 6.92 -8.30 22.30
C GLN A 70 6.53 -7.04 23.10
N SER A 71 7.29 -6.73 24.16
CA SER A 71 7.08 -5.53 24.99
C SER A 71 7.23 -4.23 24.18
N ALA A 72 8.12 -4.23 23.17
CA ALA A 72 8.32 -3.12 22.23
C ALA A 72 7.04 -2.69 21.51
N THR A 73 6.09 -3.62 21.29
CA THR A 73 4.80 -3.30 20.65
C THR A 73 3.97 -2.34 21.50
N LYS A 74 4.06 -2.41 22.84
CA LYS A 74 3.36 -1.48 23.73
C LYS A 74 3.93 -0.08 23.60
N LEU A 75 5.25 0.05 23.55
CA LEU A 75 5.95 1.33 23.40
C LEU A 75 5.66 1.98 22.04
N LEU A 76 5.77 1.21 20.94
CA LEU A 76 5.53 1.75 19.60
C LEU A 76 4.08 2.20 19.38
N ARG A 77 3.11 1.59 20.07
CA ARG A 77 1.69 1.98 19.97
C ARG A 77 1.35 3.26 20.72
N GLN A 78 2.21 3.75 21.61
CA GLN A 78 2.04 5.06 22.26
C GLN A 78 2.28 6.22 21.28
N VAL A 79 3.01 5.96 20.19
CA VAL A 79 3.29 6.97 19.18
C VAL A 79 2.04 7.20 18.31
N PRO A 80 1.56 8.47 18.19
CA PRO A 80 0.41 8.76 17.34
C PRO A 80 0.70 8.37 15.89
N SER A 81 -0.31 7.85 15.19
CA SER A 81 -0.20 7.34 13.80
C SER A 81 0.51 5.97 13.61
N ILE A 82 1.00 5.32 14.68
CA ILE A 82 1.53 3.94 14.60
C ILE A 82 0.46 2.92 14.98
N GLY A 83 -0.14 2.31 13.95
CA GLY A 83 -1.07 1.19 14.12
C GLY A 83 -0.37 -0.13 14.47
N PRO A 84 -1.13 -1.16 14.90
CA PRO A 84 -0.57 -2.43 15.39
C PRO A 84 0.23 -3.19 14.32
N ILE A 85 -0.17 -3.10 13.05
CA ILE A 85 0.59 -3.70 11.94
C ILE A 85 1.93 -2.99 11.74
N ARG A 86 1.94 -1.66 11.83
CA ARG A 86 3.17 -0.88 11.66
C ARG A 86 4.14 -1.16 12.80
N ALA A 87 3.64 -1.25 14.03
CA ALA A 87 4.44 -1.65 15.18
C ALA A 87 5.06 -3.05 14.97
N ALA A 88 4.25 -4.04 14.55
CA ALA A 88 4.75 -5.38 14.24
C ALA A 88 5.82 -5.38 13.14
N LEU A 89 5.62 -4.61 12.07
CA LEU A 89 6.59 -4.48 10.99
C LEU A 89 7.88 -3.80 11.45
N LEU A 90 7.80 -2.75 12.26
CA LEU A 90 8.98 -2.08 12.80
C LEU A 90 9.82 -3.02 13.66
N ILE A 91 9.17 -3.80 14.53
CA ILE A 91 9.86 -4.80 15.36
C ILE A 91 10.52 -5.86 14.49
N ALA A 92 9.81 -6.37 13.48
CA ALA A 92 10.35 -7.37 12.55
C ALA A 92 11.50 -6.83 11.69
N LEU A 93 11.48 -5.56 11.31
CA LEU A 93 12.55 -4.91 10.52
C LEU A 93 13.78 -4.59 11.37
N ILE A 94 13.56 -4.05 12.57
CA ILE A 94 14.63 -3.60 13.46
C ILE A 94 15.32 -4.80 14.11
N GLN A 95 14.56 -5.82 14.53
CA GLN A 95 14.97 -7.00 15.28
C GLN A 95 15.77 -6.68 16.56
N THR A 96 17.00 -6.20 16.41
CA THR A 96 17.92 -5.79 17.48
C THR A 96 18.14 -4.27 17.44
N PRO A 97 17.50 -3.49 18.33
CA PRO A 97 17.60 -2.03 18.31
C PRO A 97 19.02 -1.53 18.64
N HIS A 98 19.80 -2.29 19.41
CA HIS A 98 21.18 -1.99 19.79
C HIS A 98 22.19 -2.13 18.63
N ARG A 99 21.76 -2.65 17.47
CA ARG A 99 22.60 -2.69 16.27
C ARG A 99 22.95 -1.31 15.72
N PHE A 100 22.10 -0.31 15.98
CA PHE A 100 22.26 1.02 15.40
C PHE A 100 23.08 1.92 16.33
N ARG A 101 24.15 2.51 15.79
CA ARG A 101 25.04 3.42 16.54
C ARG A 101 24.33 4.70 16.97
N THR A 102 23.36 5.19 16.19
CA THR A 102 22.60 6.41 16.51
C THR A 102 21.11 6.26 16.26
N LYS A 103 20.30 7.02 17.01
CA LYS A 103 18.84 7.06 16.83
C LYS A 103 18.45 7.51 15.41
N ARG A 104 19.21 8.41 14.78
CA ARG A 104 18.95 8.88 13.41
C ARG A 104 19.10 7.77 12.37
N GLN A 105 20.11 6.90 12.52
CA GLN A 105 20.29 5.73 11.65
C GLN A 105 19.12 4.76 11.78
N LEU A 106 18.66 4.51 13.01
CA LEU A 106 17.47 3.69 13.27
C LEU A 106 16.23 4.26 12.56
N TRP A 107 15.97 5.57 12.70
CA TRP A 107 14.82 6.21 12.05
C TRP A 107 14.89 6.14 10.53
N THR A 108 16.09 6.35 9.96
CA THR A 108 16.31 6.27 8.52
C THR A 108 16.05 4.86 8.00
N TYR A 109 16.61 3.85 8.67
CA TYR A 109 16.40 2.44 8.31
C TYR A 109 14.94 2.01 8.43
N SER A 110 14.23 2.52 9.44
CA SER A 110 12.82 2.24 9.66
C SER A 110 11.88 2.98 8.70
N GLY A 111 12.42 3.83 7.81
CA GLY A 111 11.65 4.69 6.91
C GLY A 111 10.89 5.81 7.62
N LEU A 112 11.30 6.15 8.85
CA LEU A 112 10.71 7.19 9.70
C LEU A 112 11.45 8.53 9.63
N ALA A 113 12.59 8.57 8.94
CA ALA A 113 13.33 9.80 8.69
C ALA A 113 12.78 10.55 7.47
N ILE A 114 12.92 11.87 7.49
CA ILE A 114 12.64 12.71 6.33
C ILE A 114 13.72 12.43 5.29
N GLU A 115 13.36 11.72 4.22
CA GLU A 115 14.22 11.52 3.08
C GLU A 115 14.06 12.70 2.12
N THR A 116 15.17 13.37 1.84
CA THR A 116 15.25 14.38 0.79
C THR A 116 15.77 13.70 -0.45
N ARG A 117 14.94 13.58 -1.49
CA ARG A 117 15.40 13.09 -2.78
C ARG A 117 15.64 14.29 -3.69
N ASP A 118 16.88 14.41 -4.13
CA ASP A 118 17.26 15.37 -5.17
C ASP A 118 17.65 14.58 -6.41
N SER A 119 17.04 14.91 -7.54
CA SER A 119 17.31 14.29 -8.83
C SER A 119 17.24 15.36 -9.90
N ALA A 120 18.24 15.39 -10.79
CA ALA A 120 18.50 16.47 -11.74
C ALA A 120 18.83 17.82 -11.06
N GLN A 121 19.89 17.81 -10.25
CA GLN A 121 20.49 19.02 -9.67
C GLN A 121 21.03 19.97 -10.75
N TYR A 122 21.31 19.47 -11.95
CA TYR A 122 21.83 20.26 -13.06
C TYR A 122 21.00 20.03 -14.32
N HIS A 123 20.83 21.08 -15.11
CA HIS A 123 20.23 21.06 -16.44
C HIS A 123 21.09 21.89 -17.38
N TYR A 124 21.19 21.45 -18.64
CA TYR A 124 21.89 22.20 -19.68
C TYR A 124 20.96 23.25 -20.26
N VAL A 125 21.36 24.53 -20.16
CA VAL A 125 20.68 25.65 -20.83
C VAL A 125 21.74 26.42 -21.61
N GLY A 126 21.57 26.51 -22.93
CA GLY A 126 22.49 27.26 -23.80
C GLY A 126 23.95 26.79 -23.77
N GLY A 127 24.20 25.47 -23.67
CA GLY A 127 25.55 24.92 -23.66
C GLY A 127 26.31 25.03 -22.33
N GLN A 128 25.70 25.63 -21.29
CA GLN A 128 26.27 25.70 -19.94
C GLN A 128 25.46 24.83 -18.96
N LEU A 129 26.19 24.12 -18.10
CA LEU A 129 25.60 23.31 -17.02
C LEU A 129 25.12 24.24 -15.90
N GLN A 130 23.81 24.46 -15.79
CA GLN A 130 23.23 25.32 -14.77
C GLN A 130 22.56 24.50 -13.66
N ARG A 131 22.77 24.92 -12.40
CA ARG A 131 22.10 24.29 -11.25
C ARG A 131 20.60 24.55 -11.33
N SER A 132 19.83 23.46 -11.36
CA SER A 132 18.38 23.45 -11.43
C SER A 132 17.78 24.02 -10.13
N LYS A 133 16.94 25.05 -10.22
CA LYS A 133 16.21 25.66 -9.09
C LYS A 133 14.98 24.85 -8.66
N LYS A 134 14.98 23.52 -8.86
CA LYS A 134 13.84 22.68 -8.47
C LYS A 134 13.77 22.62 -6.94
N PRO A 135 12.61 22.89 -6.32
CA PRO A 135 12.46 22.72 -4.89
C PRO A 135 12.70 21.25 -4.54
N GLN A 136 13.49 21.01 -3.49
CA GLN A 136 13.78 19.67 -3.01
C GLN A 136 12.48 18.96 -2.67
N GLN A 137 12.28 17.77 -3.21
CA GLN A 137 11.08 16.99 -2.94
C GLN A 137 11.19 16.38 -1.55
N LEU A 138 10.60 17.05 -0.56
CA LEU A 138 10.40 16.53 0.78
C LEU A 138 9.28 15.50 0.74
N ARG A 139 9.62 14.22 0.89
CA ARG A 139 8.58 13.20 1.05
C ARG A 139 8.28 13.03 2.52
N ARG A 140 7.05 13.37 2.94
CA ARG A 140 6.56 12.97 4.26
C ARG A 140 6.57 11.44 4.36
N VAL A 141 7.00 10.98 5.53
CA VAL A 141 7.32 9.61 5.96
C VAL A 141 6.21 8.55 5.80
N TRP A 142 5.04 8.87 5.25
CA TRP A 142 4.01 7.85 5.09
C TRP A 142 3.12 7.98 3.84
N PRO A 143 3.42 7.27 2.74
CA PRO A 143 2.57 7.24 1.55
C PRO A 143 1.39 6.27 1.67
N ALA A 144 1.36 5.41 2.69
CA ALA A 144 0.39 4.30 2.78
C ALA A 144 -0.80 4.55 3.74
N ALA A 145 -0.99 5.78 4.23
CA ALA A 145 -2.11 6.11 5.13
C ALA A 145 -3.42 6.39 4.36
N GLY A 146 -3.37 6.49 3.03
CA GLY A 146 -4.53 6.83 2.19
C GLY A 146 -5.30 5.66 1.58
N ARG A 147 -4.97 4.38 1.88
CA ARG A 147 -5.55 3.22 1.16
C ARG A 147 -6.23 2.16 2.01
N GLU A 148 -6.70 2.52 3.20
CA GLU A 148 -7.74 1.80 3.94
C GLU A 148 -8.74 2.84 4.47
N ARG A 149 -9.45 3.53 3.57
CA ARG A 149 -10.73 4.17 3.92
C ARG A 149 -11.75 3.03 3.94
N SER A 150 -12.13 2.61 5.14
CA SER A 150 -13.32 1.81 5.36
C SER A 150 -14.50 2.49 4.67
N THR A 151 -15.08 1.79 3.71
CA THR A 151 -16.42 2.05 3.20
C THR A 151 -17.41 1.77 4.32
N THR A 152 -17.64 2.75 5.19
CA THR A 152 -18.89 2.86 5.93
C THR A 152 -19.70 3.99 5.30
N SER A 153 -20.60 3.53 4.43
CA SER A 153 -21.71 4.25 3.83
C SER A 153 -22.47 5.10 4.86
N THR A 154 -22.57 6.39 4.55
CA THR A 154 -23.84 7.12 4.35
C THR A 154 -24.98 6.86 5.34
N LYS A 155 -25.24 7.84 6.21
CA LYS A 155 -26.53 8.32 6.76
C LYS A 155 -26.16 9.47 7.70
N ALA A 156 -26.71 10.68 7.69
CA ALA A 156 -27.67 11.35 6.83
C ALA A 156 -27.38 12.86 7.04
N CYS A 157 -27.37 13.63 5.97
CA CYS A 157 -27.52 15.09 6.04
C CYS A 157 -28.59 15.48 5.03
N SER A 158 -29.80 15.68 5.54
CA SER A 158 -30.91 16.43 4.92
C SER A 158 -31.96 16.52 6.03
N ARG A 159 -32.58 17.64 6.38
CA ARG A 159 -32.70 19.01 5.87
C ARG A 159 -33.36 19.77 7.05
N LYS A 160 -33.02 21.04 7.28
CA LYS A 160 -33.90 22.23 7.11
C LYS A 160 -35.32 22.03 7.69
N ALA A 161 -35.84 22.87 8.56
CA ALA A 161 -35.76 24.34 8.59
C ALA A 161 -35.69 24.88 10.02
#